data_AF-A0A8S9WEW2-F1
#
_entry.id   AF-A0A8S9WEW2-F1
#
_cell.length_a   1.000
_cell.length_b   1.000
_cell.length_c   1.000
_cell.angle_alpha   90.00
_cell.angle_beta   90.00
_cell.angle_gamma   90.00
#
_symmetry.space_group_name_H-M   'P 1'
#
loop_
_entity.id
_entity.type
_entity.pdbx_description
1 polymer ?
#
loop_
_entity_poly.entity_id
_entity_poly.type
_entity_poly.pdbx_seq_one_letter_code
_entity_poly.pdbx_strand_id
1 'polypeptide(L)'
;MPIVHFSRIFWFILISIPIFIAVFTCMWLLGIRPKDAGLVMPRRRDVPIEAGVILLAVPFGIMEYLILKPSPLGLYLAIPNLIALALIIFACTGFLEELSFRGLMQFTTLQMLSKWWAILFVSVIFGVLHAGNLSFLDCLLAFSVGVMFSVVRYRTGSIYGITVSHGVINIILFVVAPMYL
;
A
#
# COMPACT_ATOMS: atom_id res chain seq x y z
N MET A 1 -15.72 -10.97 16.92
CA MET A 1 -15.49 -9.50 16.88
C MET A 1 -16.63 -8.84 16.11
N PRO A 2 -17.15 -7.66 16.50
CA PRO A 2 -18.35 -7.07 15.88
C PRO A 2 -18.27 -6.89 14.35
N ILE A 3 -17.07 -6.82 13.79
CA ILE A 3 -16.83 -6.61 12.37
C ILE A 3 -17.23 -7.80 11.48
N VAL A 4 -17.31 -9.04 12.01
CA VAL A 4 -17.69 -10.23 11.21
C VAL A 4 -19.12 -10.20 10.66
N HIS A 5 -19.95 -9.29 11.13
CA HIS A 5 -21.32 -9.10 10.62
C HIS A 5 -21.38 -8.25 9.35
N PHE A 6 -20.30 -7.54 9.00
CA PHE A 6 -20.22 -6.71 7.80
C PHE A 6 -19.58 -7.45 6.64
N SER A 7 -19.96 -7.11 5.41
CA SER A 7 -19.29 -7.65 4.22
C SER A 7 -17.80 -7.27 4.23
N ARG A 8 -16.94 -8.12 3.66
CA ARG A 8 -15.48 -7.89 3.63
C ARG A 8 -15.10 -6.54 3.01
N ILE A 9 -15.91 -5.99 2.10
CA ILE A 9 -15.69 -4.67 1.50
C ILE A 9 -15.79 -3.57 2.56
N PHE A 10 -16.76 -3.65 3.47
CA PHE A 10 -16.92 -2.65 4.54
C PHE A 10 -15.78 -2.69 5.57
N TRP A 11 -15.06 -3.80 5.69
CA TRP A 11 -13.92 -3.88 6.62
C TRP A 11 -12.81 -2.92 6.20
N PHE A 12 -12.54 -2.80 4.89
CA PHE A 12 -11.56 -1.84 4.38
C PHE A 12 -11.89 -0.42 4.83
N ILE A 13 -13.15 0.01 4.69
CA ILE A 13 -13.58 1.35 5.08
C ILE A 13 -13.51 1.53 6.61
N LEU A 14 -14.08 0.59 7.37
CA LEU A 14 -14.17 0.67 8.83
C LEU A 14 -12.78 0.71 9.49
N ILE A 15 -11.80 -0.01 8.94
CA ILE A 15 -10.42 0.00 9.43
C ILE A 15 -9.68 1.25 8.92
N SER A 16 -9.95 1.69 7.69
CA SER A 16 -9.24 2.83 7.09
C SER A 16 -9.56 4.17 7.74
N ILE A 17 -10.82 4.41 8.12
CA ILE A 17 -11.24 5.68 8.73
C ILE A 17 -10.38 6.05 9.96
N PRO A 18 -10.25 5.20 11.00
CA PRO A 18 -9.46 5.54 12.17
C PRO A 18 -7.97 5.67 11.84
N ILE A 19 -7.44 4.91 10.87
CA ILE A 19 -6.03 5.03 10.46
C ILE A 19 -5.79 6.35 9.72
N PHE A 20 -6.69 6.77 8.82
CA PHE A 20 -6.61 8.10 8.20
C PHE A 20 -6.59 9.21 9.25
N ILE A 21 -7.51 9.15 10.22
CA ILE A 21 -7.55 10.10 11.34
C ILE A 21 -6.20 10.08 12.07
N ALA A 22 -5.69 8.91 12.45
CA ALA A 22 -4.43 8.78 13.15
C ALA A 22 -3.25 9.36 12.36
N VAL A 23 -3.13 9.04 11.07
CA VAL A 23 -2.05 9.55 10.20
C VAL A 23 -2.11 11.07 10.09
N PHE A 24 -3.29 11.64 9.82
CA PHE A 24 -3.43 13.10 9.70
C PHE A 24 -3.22 13.80 11.03
N THR A 25 -3.69 13.24 12.15
CA THR A 25 -3.42 13.76 13.50
C THR A 25 -1.92 13.73 13.81
N CYS A 26 -1.22 12.63 13.51
CA CYS A 26 0.23 12.55 13.68
C CYS A 26 0.97 13.57 12.81
N MET A 27 0.60 13.71 11.54
CA MET A 27 1.19 14.73 10.67
C MET A 27 0.98 16.14 11.21
N TRP A 28 -0.23 16.44 11.71
CA TRP A 28 -0.55 17.73 12.30
C TRP A 28 0.26 18.00 13.57
N LEU A 29 0.29 17.07 14.53
CA LEU A 29 1.01 17.22 15.80
C LEU A 29 2.53 17.31 15.62
N LEU A 30 3.08 16.62 14.62
CA LEU A 30 4.51 16.63 14.32
C LEU A 30 4.93 17.75 13.35
N GLY A 31 3.98 18.57 12.87
CA GLY A 31 4.27 19.64 11.91
C GLY A 31 4.74 19.14 10.53
N ILE A 32 4.42 17.90 10.16
CA ILE A 32 4.81 17.29 8.90
C ILE A 32 3.93 17.85 7.79
N ARG A 33 4.53 18.55 6.83
CA ARG A 33 3.78 19.10 5.69
C ARG A 33 3.50 17.98 4.68
N PRO A 34 2.42 18.08 3.88
CA PRO A 34 2.10 17.08 2.84
C PRO A 34 3.29 16.71 1.94
N LYS A 35 4.09 17.71 1.52
CA LYS A 35 5.30 17.48 0.70
C LYS A 35 6.38 16.67 1.42
N ASP A 36 6.48 16.80 2.74
CA ASP A 36 7.45 16.05 3.56
C ASP A 36 7.01 14.58 3.67
N ALA A 37 5.69 14.33 3.69
CA ALA A 37 5.09 13.01 3.57
C ALA A 37 5.07 12.46 2.12
N GLY A 38 5.70 13.13 1.16
CA GLY A 38 5.79 12.67 -0.22
C GLY A 38 4.55 12.88 -1.08
N LEU A 39 3.60 13.69 -0.60
CA LEU A 39 2.48 14.23 -1.41
C LEU A 39 2.99 15.38 -2.28
N VAL A 40 3.92 15.05 -3.16
CA VAL A 40 4.56 15.94 -4.11
C VAL A 40 4.75 15.19 -5.43
N MET A 41 4.57 15.89 -6.55
CA MET A 41 4.80 15.28 -7.85
C MET A 41 6.29 14.92 -8.02
N PRO A 42 6.60 13.74 -8.60
CA PRO A 42 7.97 13.38 -8.91
C PRO A 42 8.57 14.38 -9.90
N ARG A 43 9.86 14.66 -9.78
CA ARG A 43 10.58 15.48 -10.77
C ARG A 43 10.60 14.72 -12.09
N ARG A 44 10.67 15.45 -13.23
CA ARG A 44 10.71 14.84 -14.57
C ARG A 44 11.77 13.73 -14.72
N ARG A 45 12.94 13.88 -14.10
CA ARG A 45 14.01 12.87 -14.12
C ARG A 45 13.69 11.58 -13.36
N ASP A 46 12.75 11.65 -12.41
CA ASP A 46 12.36 10.54 -11.53
C ASP A 46 11.11 9.81 -12.07
N VAL A 47 10.41 10.37 -13.07
CA VAL A 47 9.22 9.77 -13.72
C VAL A 47 9.48 8.36 -14.25
N PRO A 48 10.62 8.03 -14.89
CA PRO A 48 10.88 6.65 -15.34
C PRO A 48 10.94 5.65 -14.18
N ILE A 49 11.38 6.07 -12.99
CA ILE A 49 11.43 5.21 -11.80
C ILE A 49 10.00 4.91 -11.33
N GLU A 50 9.17 5.94 -11.21
CA GLU A 50 7.76 5.80 -10.81
C GLU A 50 6.99 4.94 -11.81
N ALA A 51 7.18 5.15 -13.12
CA ALA A 51 6.57 4.35 -14.17
C ALA A 51 7.03 2.88 -14.10
N GLY A 52 8.33 2.64 -13.89
CA GLY A 52 8.87 1.29 -13.72
C GLY A 52 8.24 0.56 -12.53
N VAL A 53 8.05 1.25 -11.40
CA VAL A 53 7.39 0.68 -10.22
C VAL A 53 5.93 0.33 -10.50
N ILE A 54 5.18 1.20 -11.18
CA ILE A 54 3.79 0.92 -11.58
C ILE A 54 3.72 -0.29 -12.50
N LEU A 55 4.66 -0.45 -13.45
CA LEU A 55 4.68 -1.61 -14.35
C LEU A 55 4.92 -2.92 -13.60
N LEU A 56 5.74 -2.89 -12.54
CA LEU A 56 5.98 -4.05 -11.68
C LEU A 56 4.77 -4.45 -10.83
N ALA A 57 3.74 -3.61 -10.73
CA ALA A 57 2.53 -3.92 -9.98
C ALA A 57 1.82 -5.19 -10.48
N VAL A 58 1.81 -5.41 -11.79
CA VAL A 58 1.14 -6.57 -12.40
C VAL A 58 1.77 -7.90 -11.97
N PRO A 59 3.08 -8.14 -12.19
CA PRO A 59 3.70 -9.40 -11.77
C PRO A 59 3.65 -9.57 -10.24
N PHE A 60 3.77 -8.51 -9.45
CA PHE A 60 3.66 -8.63 -7.99
C PHE A 60 2.24 -9.00 -7.53
N GLY A 61 1.20 -8.38 -8.08
CA GLY A 61 -0.19 -8.75 -7.75
C GLY A 61 -0.53 -10.19 -8.13
N ILE A 62 -0.03 -10.67 -9.27
CA ILE A 62 -0.19 -12.09 -9.67
C ILE A 62 0.59 -13.00 -8.70
N MET A 63 1.84 -12.65 -8.36
CA MET A 63 2.66 -13.45 -7.43
C MET A 63 2.00 -13.56 -6.06
N GLU A 64 1.50 -12.46 -5.52
CA GLU A 64 0.78 -12.41 -4.24
C GLU A 64 -0.50 -13.25 -4.30
N TYR A 65 -1.27 -13.18 -5.40
CA TYR A 65 -2.43 -14.05 -5.62
C TYR A 65 -2.04 -15.53 -5.61
N LEU A 66 -0.94 -15.91 -6.28
CA LEU A 66 -0.49 -17.30 -6.30
C LEU A 66 -0.07 -17.81 -4.91
N ILE A 67 0.38 -16.92 -4.03
CA ILE A 67 0.74 -17.24 -2.64
C ILE A 67 -0.52 -17.37 -1.76
N LEU A 68 -1.46 -16.41 -1.84
CA LEU A 68 -2.58 -16.30 -0.91
C LEU A 68 -3.88 -16.95 -1.40
N LYS A 69 -4.10 -16.96 -2.72
CA LYS A 69 -5.31 -17.43 -3.41
C LYS A 69 -6.62 -17.01 -2.70
N PRO A 70 -6.83 -15.70 -2.46
CA PRO A 70 -8.06 -15.24 -1.83
C PRO A 70 -9.26 -15.51 -2.74
N SER A 71 -10.42 -15.76 -2.12
CA SER A 71 -11.69 -15.78 -2.85
C SER A 71 -11.98 -14.40 -3.49
N PRO A 72 -12.59 -14.34 -4.69
CA PRO A 72 -12.87 -13.09 -5.38
C PRO A 72 -13.72 -12.12 -4.53
N LEU A 73 -13.21 -10.91 -4.35
CA LEU A 73 -13.99 -9.79 -3.84
C LEU A 73 -14.80 -9.19 -5.00
N GLY A 74 -16.11 -9.05 -4.79
CA GLY A 74 -17.01 -8.48 -5.80
C GLY A 74 -17.48 -9.47 -6.87
N LEU A 75 -17.40 -10.78 -6.62
CA LEU A 75 -17.98 -11.79 -7.50
C LEU A 75 -19.48 -11.47 -7.75
N TYR A 76 -19.89 -11.46 -9.02
CA TYR A 76 -21.23 -11.10 -9.51
C TYR A 76 -21.64 -9.61 -9.39
N LEU A 77 -20.71 -8.71 -9.07
CA LEU A 77 -21.01 -7.28 -9.12
C LEU A 77 -21.13 -6.76 -10.56
N ALA A 78 -22.07 -5.86 -10.80
CA ALA A 78 -22.12 -5.09 -12.05
C ALA A 78 -20.88 -4.19 -12.19
N ILE A 79 -20.51 -3.83 -13.42
CA ILE A 79 -19.30 -3.03 -13.71
C ILE A 79 -19.19 -1.74 -12.88
N PRO A 80 -20.24 -0.91 -12.69
CA PRO A 80 -20.14 0.29 -11.84
C PRO A 80 -19.72 -0.03 -10.40
N ASN A 81 -20.16 -1.16 -9.86
CA ASN A 81 -19.82 -1.60 -8.51
C ASN A 81 -18.40 -2.15 -8.42
N LEU A 82 -17.85 -2.70 -9.52
CA LEU A 82 -16.44 -3.09 -9.61
C LEU A 82 -15.51 -1.87 -9.60
N ILE A 83 -15.89 -0.80 -10.30
CA ILE A 83 -15.13 0.46 -10.26
C ILE A 83 -15.14 1.03 -8.84
N ALA A 84 -16.30 1.08 -8.19
CA ALA A 84 -16.39 1.52 -6.80
C ALA A 84 -15.53 0.68 -5.86
N LEU A 85 -15.54 -0.65 -6.01
CA LEU A 85 -14.70 -1.57 -5.25
C LEU A 85 -13.20 -1.30 -5.48
N ALA A 86 -12.79 -1.13 -6.74
CA ALA A 86 -11.40 -0.82 -7.08
C ALA A 86 -10.94 0.51 -6.46
N LEU A 87 -11.79 1.54 -6.45
CA LEU A 87 -11.50 2.82 -5.80
C LEU A 87 -11.40 2.69 -4.28
N ILE A 88 -12.26 1.88 -3.66
CA ILE A 88 -12.19 1.59 -2.22
C ILE A 88 -10.87 0.91 -1.89
N ILE A 89 -10.50 -0.16 -2.61
CA ILE A 89 -9.23 -0.87 -2.42
C ILE A 89 -8.06 0.09 -2.62
N PHE A 90 -8.06 0.85 -3.72
CA PHE A 90 -7.02 1.82 -4.00
C PHE A 90 -6.84 2.84 -2.87
N ALA A 91 -7.92 3.41 -2.34
CA ALA A 91 -7.85 4.41 -1.28
C ALA A 91 -7.44 3.80 0.06
N CYS A 92 -8.02 2.64 0.40
CA CYS A 92 -7.89 2.00 1.72
C CYS A 92 -6.58 1.24 1.90
N THR A 93 -6.02 0.66 0.84
CA THR A 93 -4.74 -0.06 0.90
C THR A 93 -3.67 0.70 0.16
N GLY A 94 -3.85 0.95 -1.14
CA GLY A 94 -2.84 1.58 -1.99
C GLY A 94 -2.40 2.97 -1.49
N PHE A 95 -3.33 3.87 -1.17
CA PHE A 95 -2.99 5.21 -0.72
C PHE A 95 -2.73 5.30 0.78
N LEU A 96 -3.66 4.79 1.60
CA LEU A 96 -3.57 4.91 3.06
C LEU A 96 -2.32 4.23 3.62
N GLU A 97 -2.00 3.01 3.17
CA GLU A 97 -0.82 2.30 3.68
C GLU A 97 0.45 3.03 3.24
N GLU A 98 0.54 3.47 1.99
CA GLU A 98 1.73 4.20 1.52
C GLU A 98 1.90 5.55 2.21
N LEU A 99 0.81 6.27 2.49
CA LEU A 99 0.85 7.48 3.30
C LEU A 99 1.31 7.17 4.74
N SER A 100 0.87 6.05 5.32
CA SER A 100 1.25 5.63 6.67
C SER A 100 2.72 5.21 6.76
N PHE A 101 3.17 4.32 5.88
CA PHE A 101 4.51 3.74 5.92
C PHE A 101 5.56 4.63 5.26
N ARG A 102 5.32 5.10 4.03
CA ARG A 102 6.32 5.85 3.25
C ARG A 102 6.19 7.35 3.49
N GLY A 103 4.98 7.83 3.74
CA GLY A 103 4.73 9.23 4.04
C GLY A 103 5.10 9.60 5.48
N LEU A 104 4.45 8.98 6.46
CA LEU A 104 4.62 9.32 7.87
C LEU A 104 5.82 8.58 8.49
N MET A 105 5.78 7.24 8.54
CA MET A 105 6.75 6.45 9.30
C MET A 105 8.17 6.54 8.73
N GLN A 106 8.33 6.43 7.42
CA GLN A 106 9.64 6.54 6.78
C GLN A 106 10.21 7.95 6.89
N PHE A 107 9.39 8.98 6.76
CA PHE A 107 9.84 10.36 6.93
C PHE A 107 10.38 10.61 8.34
N THR A 108 9.64 10.20 9.38
CA THR A 108 10.05 10.38 10.78
C THR A 108 11.28 9.52 11.11
N THR A 109 11.32 8.27 10.66
CA THR A 109 12.45 7.36 10.91
C THR A 109 13.73 7.87 10.25
N LEU A 110 13.65 8.51 9.08
CA LEU A 110 14.80 9.14 8.42
C LEU A 110 15.38 10.34 9.20
N GLN A 111 14.63 10.93 10.13
CA GLN A 111 15.16 11.98 11.03
C GLN A 111 15.95 11.40 12.21
N MET A 112 15.79 10.11 12.48
CA MET A 112 16.36 9.44 13.66
C MET A 112 17.46 8.43 13.30
N LEU A 113 17.34 7.79 12.13
CA LEU A 113 18.22 6.72 11.67
C LEU A 113 18.89 7.08 10.34
N SER A 114 20.01 6.42 10.05
CA SER A 114 20.60 6.49 8.71
C SER A 114 19.64 5.93 7.65
N LYS A 115 19.82 6.37 6.41
CA LYS A 115 19.03 5.95 5.24
C LYS A 115 18.67 4.46 5.22
N TRP A 116 19.68 3.58 5.28
CA TRP A 116 19.46 2.15 5.09
C TRP A 116 18.76 1.50 6.28
N TRP A 117 19.05 1.97 7.49
CA TRP A 117 18.35 1.53 8.71
C TRP A 117 16.88 1.97 8.72
N ALA A 118 16.58 3.20 8.26
CA ALA A 118 15.20 3.66 8.13
C ALA A 118 14.41 2.84 7.08
N ILE A 119 15.02 2.56 5.92
CA ILE A 119 14.41 1.71 4.88
C ILE A 119 14.15 0.31 5.43
N LEU A 120 15.14 -0.30 6.08
CA LEU A 120 15.01 -1.63 6.66
C LEU A 120 13.91 -1.68 7.72
N PHE A 121 13.90 -0.73 8.65
CA PHE A 121 12.93 -0.67 9.75
C PHE A 121 11.49 -0.63 9.25
N VAL A 122 11.18 0.31 8.34
CA VAL A 122 9.83 0.44 7.77
C VAL A 122 9.45 -0.80 6.98
N SER A 123 10.38 -1.37 6.21
CA SER A 123 10.12 -2.55 5.38
C SER A 123 9.87 -3.81 6.22
N VAL A 124 10.60 -3.98 7.33
CA VAL A 124 10.37 -5.08 8.28
C VAL A 124 8.98 -4.97 8.89
N ILE A 125 8.60 -3.78 9.36
CA ILE A 125 7.25 -3.58 9.93
C ILE A 125 6.18 -3.89 8.88
N PHE A 126 6.35 -3.39 7.65
CA PHE A 126 5.42 -3.65 6.56
C PHE A 126 5.26 -5.17 6.29
N GLY A 127 6.36 -5.91 6.19
CA GLY A 127 6.33 -7.37 6.00
C GLY A 127 5.74 -8.13 7.20
N VAL A 128 6.05 -7.73 8.43
CA VAL A 128 5.52 -8.37 9.65
C VAL A 128 4.01 -8.19 9.78
N LEU A 129 3.46 -7.03 9.37
CA LEU A 129 2.02 -6.80 9.42
C LEU A 129 1.23 -7.70 8.46
N HIS A 130 1.90 -8.29 7.47
CA HIS A 130 1.31 -9.31 6.59
C HIS A 130 1.24 -10.71 7.25
N ALA A 131 1.82 -10.91 8.45
CA ALA A 131 1.73 -12.19 9.16
C ALA A 131 0.29 -12.60 9.48
N GLY A 132 -0.66 -11.65 9.46
CA GLY A 132 -2.09 -11.94 9.57
C GLY A 132 -2.64 -12.85 8.46
N ASN A 133 -1.96 -12.92 7.30
CA ASN A 133 -2.30 -13.82 6.20
C ASN A 133 -1.82 -15.27 6.43
N LEU A 134 -1.14 -15.54 7.55
CA LEU A 134 -0.64 -16.87 7.94
C LEU A 134 0.28 -17.51 6.88
N SER A 135 0.97 -16.68 6.09
CA SER A 135 1.90 -17.11 5.04
C SER A 135 3.25 -16.42 5.20
N PHE A 136 4.30 -17.20 5.46
CA PHE A 136 5.66 -16.66 5.54
C PHE A 136 6.15 -16.09 4.21
N LEU A 137 5.75 -16.70 3.09
CA LEU A 137 6.11 -16.22 1.75
C LEU A 137 5.49 -14.86 1.46
N ASP A 138 4.27 -14.63 1.94
CA ASP A 138 3.61 -13.33 1.83
C ASP A 138 4.33 -12.25 2.64
N CYS A 139 4.72 -12.54 3.88
CA CYS A 139 5.57 -11.63 4.67
C CYS A 139 6.88 -11.28 3.95
N LEU A 140 7.53 -12.27 3.31
CA LEU A 140 8.77 -12.05 2.57
C LEU A 140 8.55 -11.21 1.31
N LEU A 141 7.45 -11.44 0.59
CA LEU A 141 7.05 -10.64 -0.57
C LEU A 141 6.76 -9.20 -0.15
N ALA A 142 5.92 -9.01 0.86
CA ALA A 142 5.58 -7.71 1.42
C ALA A 142 6.83 -6.98 1.93
N PHE A 143 7.75 -7.66 2.62
CA PHE A 143 9.05 -7.08 2.99
C PHE A 143 9.85 -6.62 1.77
N SER A 144 9.92 -7.43 0.72
CA SER A 144 10.71 -7.14 -0.48
C SER A 144 10.16 -5.95 -1.27
N VAL A 145 8.83 -5.92 -1.47
CA VAL A 145 8.10 -4.76 -2.04
C VAL A 145 8.25 -3.55 -1.11
N GLY A 146 8.18 -3.79 0.20
CA GLY A 146 8.58 -2.93 1.32
C GLY A 146 9.80 -2.09 1.01
N VAL A 147 10.93 -2.79 0.85
CA VAL A 147 12.26 -2.24 0.57
C VAL A 147 12.26 -1.46 -0.75
N MET A 148 11.69 -2.04 -1.82
CA MET A 148 11.63 -1.41 -3.14
C MET A 148 10.93 -0.05 -3.07
N PHE A 149 9.72 -0.01 -2.53
CA PHE A 149 8.93 1.23 -2.37
C PHE A 149 9.64 2.23 -1.47
N SER A 150 10.26 1.80 -0.37
CA SER A 150 11.01 2.71 0.50
C SER A 150 12.24 3.30 -0.20
N VAL A 151 12.94 2.55 -1.05
CA VAL A 151 14.03 3.08 -1.88
C VAL A 151 13.50 4.09 -2.90
N VAL A 152 12.38 3.81 -3.56
CA VAL A 152 11.74 4.71 -4.53
C VAL A 152 11.37 6.01 -3.83
N ARG A 153 10.65 5.93 -2.70
CA ARG A 153 10.27 7.09 -1.89
C ARG A 153 11.46 7.96 -1.50
N TYR A 154 12.57 7.33 -1.12
CA TYR A 154 13.79 8.05 -0.76
C TYR A 154 14.43 8.76 -1.97
N ARG A 155 14.41 8.13 -3.16
CA ARG A 155 15.03 8.69 -4.38
C ARG A 155 14.18 9.77 -5.04
N THR A 156 12.88 9.53 -5.21
CA THR A 156 11.99 10.39 -5.99
C THR A 156 11.36 11.49 -5.15
N GLY A 157 11.22 11.26 -3.84
CA GLY A 157 10.52 12.16 -2.94
C GLY A 157 9.00 11.99 -2.96
N SER A 158 8.44 11.20 -3.87
CA SER A 158 7.00 11.03 -4.08
C SER A 158 6.51 9.68 -3.57
N ILE A 159 5.22 9.61 -3.19
CA ILE A 159 4.52 8.34 -2.97
C ILE A 159 3.52 8.00 -4.09
N TYR A 160 3.37 8.82 -5.14
CA TYR A 160 2.28 8.64 -6.09
C TYR A 160 2.40 7.38 -6.94
N GLY A 161 3.55 7.11 -7.56
CA GLY A 161 3.71 5.89 -8.35
C GLY A 161 3.72 4.64 -7.48
N ILE A 162 4.23 4.76 -6.25
CA ILE A 162 4.13 3.71 -5.23
C ILE A 162 2.67 3.42 -4.86
N THR A 163 1.87 4.44 -4.58
CA THR A 163 0.44 4.33 -4.27
C THR A 163 -0.32 3.66 -5.41
N VAL A 164 -0.05 4.08 -6.65
CA VAL A 164 -0.67 3.49 -7.82
C VAL A 164 -0.25 2.03 -7.97
N SER A 165 1.04 1.74 -7.82
CA SER A 165 1.54 0.37 -7.88
C SER A 165 0.89 -0.51 -6.83
N HIS A 166 0.83 -0.08 -5.58
CA HIS A 166 0.27 -0.86 -4.49
C HIS A 166 -1.25 -1.04 -4.63
N GLY A 167 -1.97 0.00 -5.04
CA GLY A 167 -3.40 -0.10 -5.36
C GLY A 167 -3.65 -1.11 -6.48
N VAL A 168 -2.85 -1.09 -7.54
CA VAL A 168 -2.95 -2.06 -8.66
C VAL A 168 -2.62 -3.48 -8.21
N ILE A 169 -1.58 -3.69 -7.39
CA ILE A 169 -1.25 -4.99 -6.77
C ILE A 169 -2.48 -5.57 -6.07
N ASN A 170 -3.11 -4.78 -5.19
CA ASN A 170 -4.28 -5.23 -4.43
C ASN A 170 -5.54 -5.42 -5.28
N ILE A 171 -5.75 -4.59 -6.31
CA ILE A 171 -6.85 -4.80 -7.26
C ILE A 171 -6.65 -6.11 -8.02
N ILE A 172 -5.42 -6.44 -8.42
CA ILE A 172 -5.11 -7.71 -9.07
C ILE A 172 -5.33 -8.86 -8.08
N LEU A 173 -4.78 -8.77 -6.87
CA LEU A 173 -4.89 -9.79 -5.83
C LEU A 173 -6.36 -10.13 -5.49
N PHE A 174 -7.19 -9.11 -5.27
CA PHE A 174 -8.53 -9.31 -4.69
C PHE A 174 -9.66 -9.35 -5.72
N VAL A 175 -9.48 -8.71 -6.88
CA VAL A 175 -10.54 -8.56 -7.88
C VAL A 175 -10.18 -9.34 -9.15
N VAL A 176 -9.08 -8.99 -9.82
CA VAL A 176 -8.80 -9.52 -11.17
C VAL A 176 -8.37 -10.99 -11.15
N ALA A 177 -7.27 -11.32 -10.46
CA ALA A 177 -6.70 -12.67 -10.49
C ALA A 177 -7.68 -13.75 -10.00
N PRO A 178 -8.41 -13.58 -8.88
CA PRO A 178 -9.39 -14.58 -8.42
C PRO A 178 -10.57 -14.83 -9.37
N MET A 179 -10.83 -13.92 -10.33
CA MET A 179 -11.90 -14.10 -11.32
C MET A 179 -11.43 -14.84 -12.58
N TYR A 180 -10.12 -14.85 -12.86
CA TYR A 180 -9.59 -15.29 -14.17
C TYR A 180 -8.45 -16.32 -14.09
N LEU A 181 -7.84 -16.54 -12.91
CA LEU A 181 -6.72 -17.46 -12.68
C LEU A 181 -7.06 -18.51 -11.61
#